data_AF-S4S157-F1
#
_entry.id   AF-S4S157-F1
#
_cell.length_a   1.000
_cell.length_b   1.000
_cell.length_c   1.000
_cell.angle_alpha   90.00
_cell.angle_beta   90.00
_cell.angle_gamma   90.00
#
_symmetry.space_group_name_H-M   'P 1'
#
loop_
_entity.id
_entity.type
_entity.pdbx_description
1 polymer ?
#
loop_
_entity_poly.entity_id
_entity_poly.type
_entity_poly.pdbx_seq_one_letter_code
_entity_poly.pdbx_strand_id
1 'polypeptide(L)' 'YSCPASNECEITKRRRKACQACRFMKCLKVGMLREG' A
#
# COMPACT_ATOMS: atom_id res chain seq x y z
N TYR A 1 -6.19 -3.87 -7.56
CA TYR A 1 -5.69 -3.86 -6.17
C TYR A 1 -6.81 -3.43 -5.25
N SER A 2 -7.55 -4.37 -4.66
CA SER A 2 -8.60 -4.05 -3.69
C SER A 2 -8.10 -4.39 -2.29
N CYS A 3 -8.38 -3.53 -1.31
CA CYS A 3 -8.08 -3.84 0.08
C CYS A 3 -9.11 -4.85 0.59
N PRO A 4 -8.69 -5.93 1.29
CA PRO A 4 -9.63 -6.87 1.93
C PRO A 4 -10.24 -6.31 3.24
N ALA A 5 -9.90 -5.09 3.63
CA ALA A 5 -10.34 -4.41 4.85
C ALA A 5 -10.68 -2.95 4.52
N SER A 6 -10.53 -2.03 5.48
CA SER A 6 -10.97 -0.62 5.38
C SER A 6 -10.00 0.33 4.65
N ASN A 7 -9.07 -0.17 3.82
CA ASN A 7 -7.99 0.63 3.21
C ASN A 7 -7.01 1.31 4.19
N GLU A 8 -7.06 0.98 5.48
CA GLU A 8 -6.22 1.54 6.54
C GLU A 8 -5.15 0.56 7.05
N CYS A 9 -4.79 -0.44 6.24
CA CYS A 9 -3.83 -1.45 6.66
C CYS A 9 -2.47 -0.83 7.03
N GLU A 10 -1.96 -1.19 8.21
CA GLU A 10 -0.59 -0.83 8.60
C GLU A 10 0.44 -1.54 7.71
N ILE A 11 1.25 -0.77 6.99
CA ILE A 11 2.29 -1.29 6.09
C ILE A 11 3.64 -1.34 6.81
N THR A 12 3.98 -2.52 7.33
CA THR A 12 5.29 -2.89 7.90
C THR A 12 6.09 -3.80 6.97
N LYS A 13 7.39 -4.01 7.23
CA LYS A 13 8.24 -4.92 6.44
C LYS A 13 7.66 -6.33 6.32
N ARG A 14 7.04 -6.85 7.39
CA ARG A 14 6.44 -8.19 7.44
C ARG A 14 5.10 -8.27 6.72
N ARG A 15 4.26 -7.22 6.79
CA ARG A 15 2.86 -7.26 6.30
C ARG A 15 2.63 -6.58 4.95
N ARG A 16 3.63 -5.93 4.35
CA ARG A 16 3.48 -5.19 3.08
C ARG A 16 2.95 -5.99 1.89
N LYS A 17 3.07 -7.33 1.89
CA LYS A 17 2.52 -8.19 0.84
C LYS A 17 1.05 -8.57 1.08
N ALA A 18 0.54 -8.42 2.31
CA ALA A 18 -0.82 -8.79 2.67
C ALA A 18 -1.89 -7.86 2.06
N CYS A 19 -1.54 -6.59 1.80
CA CYS A 19 -2.43 -5.68 1.12
C CYS A 19 -1.68 -4.84 0.08
N GLN A 20 -1.86 -5.19 -1.18
CA GLN A 20 -1.21 -4.48 -2.28
C GLN A 20 -1.84 -3.10 -2.53
N ALA A 21 -3.13 -2.92 -2.23
CA ALA A 21 -3.83 -1.63 -2.36
C ALA A 21 -3.27 -0.58 -1.38
N CYS A 22 -3.25 -0.89 -0.08
CA CYS A 22 -2.72 0.01 0.94
C CYS A 22 -1.21 0.24 0.79
N ARG A 23 -0.45 -0.79 0.37
CA ARG A 23 0.96 -0.63 0.04
C ARG A 23 1.15 0.40 -1.08
N PHE A 24 0.40 0.24 -2.16
CA PHE A 24 0.47 1.14 -3.31
C PHE A 24 0.07 2.57 -2.94
N MET A 25 -1.03 2.75 -2.19
CA MET A 25 -1.43 4.05 -1.67
C MET A 25 -0.36 4.68 -0.78
N LYS A 26 0.30 3.91 0.09
CA LYS A 26 1.43 4.41 0.91
C LYS A 26 2.60 4.84 0.04
N CYS A 27 2.94 4.09 -1.02
CA CYS A 27 3.97 4.48 -1.99
C CYS A 27 3.66 5.85 -2.61
N LEU A 28 2.42 6.07 -3.06
CA LEU A 28 1.99 7.37 -3.58
C LEU A 28 2.08 8.48 -2.52
N LYS A 29 1.63 8.21 -1.28
CA LYS A 29 1.69 9.19 -0.18
C LYS A 29 3.11 9.64 0.17
N VAL A 30 4.10 8.76 0.01
CA VAL A 30 5.52 9.12 0.22
C VAL A 30 6.17 9.72 -1.03
N GLY A 31 5.40 10.01 -2.08
CA GLY A 31 5.87 10.66 -3.30
C GLY A 31 6.54 9.72 -4.30
N MET A 32 6.34 8.40 -4.20
CA MET A 32 6.79 7.49 -5.26
C MET A 32 5.91 7.70 -6.50
N LEU A 33 6.56 8.01 -7.62
CA LEU A 33 5.89 8.13 -8.92
C LEU A 33 5.41 6.74 -9.37
N ARG A 34 4.20 6.71 -9.95
CA ARG A 34 3.57 5.46 -10.43
C ARG A 34 4.24 4.94 -11.70
N GLU A 35 5.01 5.78 -12.38
CA GLU A 35 5.76 5.46 -13.59
C GLU A 35 7.02 6.31 -13.66
N GLY A 36 8.14 5.60 -13.76
CA GLY A 36 9.34 5.91 -14.51
C GLY A 36 9.71 4.66 -15.27
#